data_AF-A0A7C9P9L6-F1
#
_entry.id   AF-A0A7C9P9L6-F1
#
_cell.length_a   1.000
_cell.length_b   1.000
_cell.length_c   1.000
_cell.angle_alpha   90.00
_cell.angle_beta   90.00
_cell.angle_gamma   90.00
#
_symmetry.space_group_name_H-M   'P 1'
#
loop_
_entity.id
_entity.type
_entity.pdbx_description
1 polymer ?
#
loop_
_entity_poly.entity_id
_entity_poly.type
_entity_poly.pdbx_seq_one_letter_code
_entity_poly.pdbx_strand_id
1 'polypeptide(L)'
;MSNQQFSVQTGNEGVETKTQQVISRLANLHPEMLWSTFPLGDYDQYAEIDAPDVLVCFGRDEEELDDGLVDPYSTMLGTACEPSVWGISEEAAKIIQCYNRVFIAQYANCDGPRSLASKH
;
A
#
# COMPACT_ATOMS: atom_id res chain seq x y z
N MET A 1 -19.34 41.07 -31.62
CA MET A 1 -19.22 39.66 -32.03
C MET A 1 -18.03 39.09 -31.26
N SER A 2 -18.20 38.67 -30.00
CA SER A 2 -18.51 37.28 -29.57
C SER A 2 -17.55 36.28 -30.21
N ASN A 3 -16.53 35.80 -29.49
CA ASN A 3 -16.45 34.56 -28.67
C ASN A 3 -15.35 33.70 -29.32
N GLN A 4 -14.45 32.96 -28.67
CA GLN A 4 -14.33 32.45 -27.31
C GLN A 4 -12.84 32.11 -27.10
N GLN A 5 -12.27 32.51 -25.96
CA GLN A 5 -11.08 31.86 -25.43
C GLN A 5 -11.49 30.43 -25.01
N PHE A 6 -10.85 29.42 -25.59
CA PHE A 6 -10.88 28.08 -25.02
C PHE A 6 -9.94 28.06 -23.82
N SER A 7 -10.45 28.48 -22.67
CA SER A 7 -9.89 28.07 -21.39
C SER A 7 -10.34 26.65 -21.16
N VAL A 8 -9.47 25.67 -21.41
CA VAL A 8 -9.67 24.32 -20.88
C VAL A 8 -9.38 24.42 -19.38
N GLN A 9 -10.42 24.78 -18.62
CA GLN A 9 -10.43 24.55 -17.18
C GLN A 9 -10.46 23.03 -17.00
N THR A 10 -9.30 22.42 -16.77
CA THR A 10 -9.23 21.12 -16.12
C THR A 10 -9.59 21.33 -14.66
N GLY A 11 -10.89 21.45 -14.40
CA GLY A 11 -11.45 21.28 -13.07
C GLY A 11 -11.29 19.82 -12.67
N ASN A 12 -10.31 19.56 -11.81
CA ASN A 12 -10.30 18.38 -10.94
C ASN A 12 -9.82 18.85 -9.56
N GLU A 13 -10.57 19.78 -8.98
CA GLU A 13 -10.47 20.08 -7.55
C GLU A 13 -11.10 18.92 -6.76
N GLY A 14 -10.25 18.12 -6.12
CA GLY A 14 -10.44 17.81 -4.71
C GLY A 14 -11.30 16.59 -4.32
N VAL A 15 -11.26 15.48 -5.04
CA VAL A 15 -11.53 14.17 -4.40
C VAL A 15 -10.20 13.47 -4.20
N GLU A 16 -9.58 13.69 -3.04
CA GLU A 16 -8.47 12.83 -2.63
C GLU A 16 -8.97 11.39 -2.59
N THR A 17 -8.32 10.52 -3.35
CA THR A 17 -8.58 9.08 -3.28
C THR A 17 -8.24 8.57 -1.88
N LYS A 18 -8.87 7.46 -1.47
CA LYS A 18 -8.53 6.80 -0.19
C LYS A 18 -7.03 6.52 -0.10
N THR A 19 -6.39 6.15 -1.21
CA THR A 19 -4.94 5.97 -1.33
C THR A 19 -4.17 7.24 -1.00
N GLN A 20 -4.54 8.37 -1.61
CA GLN A 20 -3.90 9.67 -1.36
C GLN A 20 -4.08 10.11 0.10
N GLN A 21 -5.26 9.92 0.69
CA GLN A 21 -5.49 10.24 2.11
C GLN A 21 -4.59 9.41 3.04
N VAL A 22 -4.42 8.12 2.72
CA VAL A 22 -3.53 7.23 3.48
C VAL A 22 -2.07 7.66 3.33
N ILE A 23 -1.60 7.92 2.11
CA ILE A 23 -0.24 8.41 1.86
C ILE A 23 0.02 9.74 2.58
N SER A 24 -0.90 10.70 2.49
CA SER A 24 -0.80 11.98 3.19
C SER A 24 -0.71 11.79 4.70
N ARG A 25 -1.50 10.88 5.28
CA ARG A 25 -1.42 10.57 6.71
C ARG A 25 -0.08 9.93 7.09
N LEU A 26 0.43 9.01 6.27
CA LEU A 26 1.70 8.34 6.50
C LEU A 26 2.88 9.30 6.38
N ALA A 27 2.87 10.19 5.38
CA ALA A 27 3.87 11.23 5.21
C ALA A 27 3.91 12.23 6.37
N ASN A 28 2.78 12.49 7.02
CA ASN A 28 2.74 13.32 8.23
C ASN A 28 3.35 12.60 9.46
N LEU A 29 3.24 11.27 9.53
CA LEU A 29 3.82 10.48 10.63
C LEU A 29 5.31 10.25 10.44
N HIS A 30 5.75 10.01 9.20
CA HIS A 30 7.13 9.73 8.84
C HIS A 30 7.50 10.49 7.55
N PRO A 31 7.86 11.78 7.67
CA PRO A 31 8.28 12.60 6.54
C PRO A 31 9.63 12.17 5.96
N GLU A 32 10.42 11.40 6.70
CA GLU A 32 11.70 10.82 6.27
C GLU A 32 11.55 9.63 5.31
N MET A 33 10.33 9.08 5.19
CA MET A 33 10.05 7.93 4.34
C MET A 33 9.53 8.36 2.98
N LEU A 34 9.92 7.63 1.93
CA LEU A 34 9.31 7.75 0.62
C LEU A 34 8.09 6.85 0.55
N TRP A 35 6.95 7.43 0.18
CA TRP A 35 5.67 6.74 0.07
C TRP A 35 5.29 6.62 -1.40
N SER A 36 4.95 5.40 -1.82
CA SER A 36 4.57 5.14 -3.20
C SER A 36 3.41 4.14 -3.25
N THR A 37 3.03 3.78 -4.47
CA THR A 37 1.97 2.84 -4.75
C THR A 37 2.48 1.68 -5.59
N PHE A 38 1.97 0.48 -5.30
CA PHE A 38 2.28 -0.73 -6.05
C PHE A 38 0.96 -1.43 -6.46
N PRO A 39 0.81 -1.93 -7.70
CA PRO A 39 -0.38 -2.66 -8.11
C PRO A 39 -0.53 -3.98 -7.33
N LEU A 40 -1.75 -4.38 -6.97
CA LEU A 40 -1.99 -5.61 -6.21
C LEU A 40 -1.32 -6.83 -6.85
N GLY A 41 -1.51 -7.04 -8.15
CA GLY A 41 -0.73 -8.00 -8.95
C GLY A 41 -0.62 -9.38 -8.30
N ASP A 42 0.62 -9.88 -8.19
CA ASP A 42 0.94 -11.20 -7.61
C ASP A 42 0.63 -11.30 -6.10
N TYR A 43 0.31 -10.19 -5.44
CA TYR A 43 -0.09 -10.17 -4.03
C TYR A 43 -1.57 -10.48 -3.81
N ASP A 44 -2.39 -10.60 -4.87
CA ASP A 44 -3.81 -10.98 -4.79
C ASP A 44 -4.01 -12.30 -4.02
N GLN A 45 -3.09 -13.25 -4.21
CA GLN A 45 -3.14 -14.53 -3.49
C GLN A 45 -2.99 -14.41 -1.98
N TYR A 46 -2.47 -13.28 -1.46
CA TYR A 46 -2.26 -12.95 -0.04
C TYR A 46 -3.27 -11.93 0.50
N ALA A 47 -4.17 -11.47 -0.37
CA ALA A 47 -5.06 -10.35 -0.11
C ALA A 47 -6.42 -10.82 0.41
N GLU A 48 -7.04 -10.00 1.25
CA GLU A 48 -8.47 -10.16 1.56
C GLU A 48 -9.33 -9.76 0.35
N ILE A 49 -10.57 -10.25 0.32
CA ILE A 49 -11.54 -10.04 -0.78
C ILE A 49 -11.81 -8.55 -1.09
N ASP A 50 -11.54 -7.67 -0.14
CA ASP A 50 -11.77 -6.24 -0.21
C ASP A 50 -10.47 -5.42 -0.11
N ALA A 51 -9.33 -6.04 -0.46
CA ALA A 51 -8.08 -5.35 -0.70
C ALA A 51 -8.19 -4.40 -1.90
N PRO A 52 -7.50 -3.24 -1.87
CA PRO A 52 -7.50 -2.32 -3.00
C PRO A 52 -6.62 -2.84 -4.15
N ASP A 53 -6.98 -2.48 -5.38
CA ASP A 53 -6.17 -2.79 -6.59
C ASP A 53 -4.78 -2.12 -6.56
N VAL A 54 -4.63 -1.09 -5.73
CA VAL A 54 -3.39 -0.32 -5.55
C VAL A 54 -3.04 -0.27 -4.07
N LEU A 55 -1.90 -0.86 -3.75
CA LEU A 55 -1.32 -0.97 -2.43
C LEU A 55 -0.41 0.23 -2.15
N VAL A 56 -0.25 0.56 -0.87
CA VAL A 56 0.71 1.55 -0.40
C VAL A 56 2.00 0.83 -0.01
N CYS A 57 3.12 1.32 -0.52
CA CYS A 57 4.47 0.84 -0.19
C CYS A 57 5.34 2.01 0.31
N PHE A 58 6.47 1.67 0.91
CA PHE A 58 7.39 2.63 1.50
C PHE A 58 8.85 2.19 1.35
N GLY A 59 9.77 3.15 1.37
CA GLY A 59 11.23 2.92 1.31
C GLY A 59 12.03 4.11 1.85
N ARG A 60 13.36 4.03 1.77
CA ARG A 60 14.31 5.08 2.19
C ARG A 60 15.29 5.41 1.06
N ASP A 61 15.48 6.70 0.75
CA ASP A 61 16.37 7.20 -0.34
C ASP A 61 16.13 6.49 -1.70
N GLU A 62 17.06 6.56 -2.66
CA GLU A 62 17.00 5.91 -3.99
C GLU A 62 17.00 4.36 -3.92
N GLU A 63 16.52 3.75 -2.83
CA GLU A 63 16.08 2.35 -2.88
C GLU A 63 14.91 2.28 -3.86
N GLU A 64 15.23 1.96 -5.12
CA GLU A 64 14.24 1.53 -6.10
C GLU A 64 13.41 0.44 -5.43
N LEU A 65 12.11 0.70 -5.27
CA LEU A 65 11.12 -0.25 -4.73
C LEU A 65 10.91 -1.47 -5.66
N ASP A 66 11.89 -1.77 -6.52
CA ASP A 66 11.89 -2.81 -7.52
C ASP A 66 11.84 -4.22 -6.91
N ASP A 67 12.14 -4.35 -5.61
CA ASP A 67 12.11 -5.63 -4.88
C ASP A 67 10.73 -6.01 -4.32
N GLY A 68 9.69 -5.23 -4.60
CA GLY A 68 8.28 -5.57 -4.31
C GLY A 68 7.68 -4.91 -3.07
N LEU A 69 6.47 -5.34 -2.72
CA LEU A 69 5.71 -4.82 -1.57
C LEU A 69 6.38 -5.23 -0.25
N VAL A 70 6.91 -4.24 0.47
CA VAL A 70 7.37 -4.41 1.85
C VAL A 70 6.15 -4.55 2.78
N ASP A 71 5.99 -5.74 3.37
CA ASP A 71 5.04 -5.93 4.49
C ASP A 71 5.65 -5.30 5.76
N PRO A 72 4.99 -4.31 6.39
CA PRO A 72 5.51 -3.64 7.59
C PRO A 72 5.65 -4.59 8.79
N TYR A 73 5.03 -5.78 8.74
CA TYR A 73 5.15 -6.85 9.73
C TYR A 73 5.76 -8.13 9.14
N SER A 74 6.48 -8.01 8.01
CA SER A 74 7.11 -9.13 7.28
C SER A 74 7.76 -10.17 8.19
N THR A 75 7.63 -11.44 7.84
CA THR A 75 8.20 -12.58 8.56
C THR A 75 9.48 -13.07 7.90
N MET A 76 10.47 -12.20 7.68
CA MET A 76 11.75 -12.56 7.03
C MET A 76 12.44 -13.80 7.63
N LEU A 77 12.17 -14.15 8.89
CA LEU A 77 12.70 -15.33 9.59
C LEU A 77 11.62 -16.21 10.24
N GLY A 78 10.37 -16.13 9.77
CA GLY A 78 9.24 -16.87 10.34
C GLY A 78 8.66 -16.28 11.64
N THR A 79 9.22 -15.17 12.12
CA THR A 79 8.68 -14.35 13.22
C THR A 79 8.32 -12.97 12.69
N ALA A 80 7.17 -12.42 13.10
CA ALA A 80 6.76 -11.08 12.73
C ALA A 80 7.86 -10.08 13.10
N CYS A 81 8.28 -9.27 12.13
CA CYS A 81 9.24 -8.21 12.36
C CYS A 81 8.54 -7.03 13.02
N GLU A 82 9.23 -6.36 13.96
CA GLU A 82 8.72 -5.11 14.50
C GLU A 82 8.83 -3.99 13.44
N PRO A 83 7.82 -3.11 13.33
CA PRO A 83 7.84 -1.97 12.41
C PRO A 83 9.09 -1.07 12.53
N SER A 84 9.68 -1.03 13.74
CA SER A 84 10.91 -0.29 14.06
C SER A 84 12.11 -0.72 13.20
N VAL A 85 12.16 -1.97 12.75
CA VAL A 85 13.23 -2.49 11.87
C VAL A 85 13.18 -1.83 10.49
N TRP A 86 11.98 -1.54 10.01
CA TRP A 86 11.73 -0.77 8.79
C TRP A 86 11.83 0.74 9.02
N GLY A 87 12.03 1.15 10.28
CA GLY A 87 12.15 2.54 10.65
C GLY A 87 10.84 3.31 10.67
N ILE A 88 9.71 2.61 10.75
CA ILE A 88 8.38 3.21 10.89
C ILE A 88 7.78 2.89 12.26
N SER A 89 6.81 3.70 12.68
CA SER A 89 6.07 3.49 13.92
C SER A 89 5.05 2.36 13.78
N GLU A 90 4.60 1.81 14.90
CA GLU A 90 3.47 0.87 14.91
C GLU A 90 2.19 1.46 14.33
N GLU A 91 1.97 2.77 14.51
CA GLU A 91 0.78 3.43 13.97
C GLU A 91 0.81 3.42 12.45
N ALA A 92 1.95 3.78 11.85
CA ALA A 92 2.13 3.75 10.40
C ALA A 92 1.97 2.32 9.84
N ALA A 93 2.57 1.33 10.51
CA ALA A 93 2.43 -0.08 10.12
C ALA A 93 0.98 -0.56 10.15
N LYS A 94 0.20 -0.20 11.20
CA LYS A 94 -1.22 -0.53 11.29
C LYS A 94 -2.04 0.14 10.18
N ILE A 95 -1.73 1.39 9.85
CA ILE A 95 -2.41 2.10 8.74
C ILE A 95 -2.17 1.37 7.41
N ILE A 96 -0.93 1.01 7.10
CA ILE A 96 -0.56 0.30 5.87
C ILE A 96 -1.27 -1.06 5.82
N GLN A 97 -1.19 -1.85 6.89
CA GLN A 97 -1.80 -3.18 6.95
C GLN A 97 -3.32 -3.12 6.80
N CYS A 98 -4.00 -2.19 7.49
CA CYS A 98 -5.44 -2.00 7.38
C CYS A 98 -5.89 -1.51 5.99
N TYR A 99 -5.05 -0.73 5.30
CA TYR A 99 -5.36 -0.25 3.96
C TYR A 99 -5.08 -1.32 2.90
N ASN A 100 -3.89 -1.91 2.89
CA ASN A 100 -3.46 -2.88 1.88
C ASN A 100 -4.24 -4.19 2.00
N ARG A 101 -4.54 -4.65 3.22
CA ARG A 101 -5.22 -5.93 3.47
C ARG A 101 -4.54 -7.12 2.78
N VAL A 102 -3.22 -7.04 2.68
CA VAL A 102 -2.33 -8.09 2.22
C VAL A 102 -1.54 -8.56 3.43
N PHE A 103 -1.61 -9.86 3.75
CA PHE A 103 -1.09 -10.41 5.00
C PHE A 103 -0.09 -11.54 4.77
N ILE A 104 1.00 -11.27 4.05
CA ILE A 104 2.01 -12.27 3.70
C ILE A 104 2.56 -12.96 4.96
N ALA A 105 2.84 -12.17 6.00
CA ALA A 105 3.34 -12.62 7.30
C ALA A 105 2.44 -13.65 8.03
N GLN A 106 1.15 -13.71 7.73
CA GLN A 106 0.25 -14.70 8.36
C GLN A 106 0.44 -16.11 7.78
N TYR A 107 1.07 -16.22 6.61
CA TYR A 107 1.24 -17.48 5.88
C TYR A 107 2.71 -17.89 5.94
N ALA A 108 3.04 -18.80 6.86
CA ALA A 108 4.42 -19.23 7.11
C ALA A 108 5.14 -19.79 5.86
N ASN A 109 4.39 -20.26 4.86
CA ASN A 109 4.93 -20.76 3.59
C ASN A 109 4.58 -19.85 2.39
N CYS A 110 4.04 -18.65 2.65
CA CYS A 110 3.46 -17.79 1.63
C CYS A 110 2.48 -18.57 0.73
N ASP A 111 1.60 -19.39 1.32
CA ASP A 111 0.54 -20.08 0.57
C ASP A 111 -0.74 -19.25 0.43
N GLY A 112 -0.77 -18.06 1.05
CA GLY A 112 -1.91 -17.14 1.04
C GLY A 112 -3.14 -17.69 1.77
N PRO A 113 -4.20 -16.88 1.93
CA PRO A 113 -5.51 -17.43 2.22
C PRO A 113 -5.79 -18.48 1.15
N ARG A 114 -5.94 -19.73 1.57
CA ARG A 114 -6.58 -20.73 0.72
C ARG A 114 -7.98 -20.19 0.47
N SER A 115 -8.15 -19.51 -0.65
CA SER A 115 -9.47 -19.30 -1.21
C SER A 115 -10.14 -20.66 -1.14
N LEU A 116 -11.31 -20.73 -0.51
CA LEU A 116 -12.12 -21.92 -0.58
C LEU A 116 -12.47 -22.06 -2.06
N ALA A 117 -11.56 -22.67 -2.82
CA ALA A 117 -11.75 -22.98 -4.21
C ALA A 117 -13.05 -23.76 -4.23
N SER A 118 -14.05 -23.14 -4.86
CA SER A 118 -15.37 -23.71 -5.02
C SER A 118 -15.20 -25.16 -5.42
N LYS A 119 -15.78 -26.05 -4.61
CA LYS A 119 -15.99 -27.44 -5.00
C LYS A 119 -16.72 -27.41 -6.34
N HIS A 120 -16.01 -27.71 -7.42
CA HIS A 120 -16.59 -28.10 -8.70
C HIS A 120 -16.35 -29.59 -8.89
#